data_AF-A0A2G2IYS2-F1
#
_entry.id   AF-A0A2G2IYS2-F1
#
_cell.length_a   1.000
_cell.length_b   1.000
_cell.length_c   1.000
_cell.angle_alpha   90.00
_cell.angle_beta   90.00
_cell.angle_gamma   90.00
#
_symmetry.space_group_name_H-M   'P 1'
#
loop_
_entity.id
_entity.type
_entity.pdbx_description
1 polymer ?
#
loop_
_entity_poly.entity_id
_entity_poly.type
_entity_poly.pdbx_seq_one_letter_code
_entity_poly.pdbx_strand_id
1 'polypeptide(L)'
;MPFAPVIPISGLGGWKFLERTQERQQEVFNRSPDIQRNIEYFRENIENVTTIKELVGDRRLLTVALGAFGLSDEINKQGFVRKILEEGLFDERSFANRLSNSKYIAFAEAFPFKDSGFFPTSETIDDVVDKYLTISFEESVGEVDNTMRLALNFKREMKLLADQDLSRDTGWFRAMGSKPIRAVLEAAFNLPASFSQIDLDQQLVTMVDKAKQYFGGDSIKVFSDVDKIDEAIRRFQLREQIKNGPDLTTPGYAALVLLGGTGNSFGAAGIFNLLMSNN
;
A
#
# COMPACT_ATOMS: atom_id res chain seq x y z
N MET A 1 17.03 4.56 19.08
CA MET A 1 17.15 3.66 17.91
C MET A 1 15.92 3.90 17.05
N PRO A 2 16.03 3.88 15.71
CA PRO A 2 14.85 3.93 14.86
C PRO A 2 13.95 2.74 15.17
N PHE A 3 12.63 2.94 15.11
CA PHE A 3 11.67 1.85 15.22
C PHE A 3 11.90 0.85 14.09
N ALA A 4 11.80 -0.43 14.40
CA ALA A 4 11.84 -1.51 13.42
C ALA A 4 10.66 -2.45 13.68
N PRO A 5 9.75 -2.65 12.71
CA PRO A 5 8.70 -3.64 12.82
C PRO A 5 9.27 -5.04 13.04
N VAL A 6 8.56 -5.84 13.83
CA VAL A 6 8.91 -7.24 14.10
C VAL A 6 8.00 -8.14 13.26
N ILE A 7 8.61 -8.80 12.27
CA ILE A 7 7.96 -9.78 11.38
C ILE A 7 8.91 -10.98 11.31
N PRO A 8 8.73 -12.00 12.17
CA PRO A 8 9.74 -13.04 12.39
C PRO A 8 9.86 -14.02 11.22
N ILE A 9 8.81 -14.15 10.42
CA ILE A 9 8.72 -15.03 9.25
C ILE A 9 7.90 -14.31 8.17
N SER A 10 8.15 -14.59 6.89
CA SER A 10 7.39 -14.04 5.78
C SER A 10 6.12 -14.86 5.49
N GLY A 11 5.31 -14.36 4.55
CA GLY A 11 4.09 -15.02 4.07
C GLY A 11 2.99 -15.17 5.12
N LEU A 12 2.13 -16.19 4.99
CA LEU A 12 0.88 -16.26 5.79
C LEU A 12 1.12 -16.30 7.32
N GLY A 13 2.17 -17.00 7.77
CA GLY A 13 2.53 -17.03 9.18
C GLY A 13 2.97 -15.65 9.70
N GLY A 14 3.74 -14.93 8.88
CA GLY A 14 4.15 -13.54 9.13
C GLY A 14 2.96 -12.61 9.21
N TRP A 15 2.04 -12.72 8.25
CA TRP A 15 0.81 -11.93 8.23
C TRP A 15 -0.02 -12.13 9.50
N LYS A 16 -0.25 -13.38 9.93
CA LYS A 16 -1.02 -13.65 11.15
C LYS A 16 -0.31 -13.17 12.43
N PHE A 17 1.03 -13.20 12.44
CA PHE A 17 1.78 -12.58 13.54
C PHE A 17 1.61 -11.06 13.55
N LEU A 18 1.79 -10.42 12.38
CA LEU A 18 1.64 -8.98 12.24
C LEU A 18 0.23 -8.54 12.61
N GLU A 19 -0.81 -9.18 12.09
CA GLU A 19 -2.21 -8.88 12.39
C GLU A 19 -2.50 -8.87 13.91
N ARG A 20 -1.98 -9.84 14.65
CA ARG A 20 -2.15 -9.91 16.11
C ARG A 20 -1.35 -8.85 16.88
N THR A 21 -0.24 -8.37 16.32
CA THR A 21 0.70 -7.48 17.00
C THR A 21 0.69 -6.05 16.48
N GLN A 22 -0.01 -5.79 15.37
CA GLN A 22 0.02 -4.55 14.60
C GLN A 22 -0.29 -3.35 15.48
N GLU A 23 -1.37 -3.40 16.24
CA GLU A 23 -1.81 -2.31 17.11
C GLU A 23 -0.70 -1.90 18.08
N ARG A 24 -0.12 -2.86 18.81
CA ARG A 24 0.98 -2.62 19.73
C ARG A 24 2.24 -2.10 19.02
N GLN A 25 2.56 -2.65 17.85
CA GLN A 25 3.71 -2.20 17.07
C GLN A 25 3.52 -0.75 16.59
N GLN A 26 2.32 -0.41 16.15
CA GLN A 26 1.96 0.93 15.69
C GLN A 26 1.94 1.93 16.85
N GLU A 27 1.46 1.56 18.05
CA GLU A 27 1.57 2.42 19.23
C GLU A 27 3.02 2.76 19.57
N VAL A 28 3.93 1.79 19.50
CA VAL A 28 5.36 2.01 19.74
C VAL A 28 5.96 2.88 18.64
N PHE A 29 5.60 2.63 17.37
CA PHE A 29 6.01 3.47 16.25
C PHE A 29 5.57 4.92 16.45
N ASN A 30 4.30 5.14 16.78
CA ASN A 30 3.72 6.47 16.98
C ASN A 30 4.46 7.24 18.08
N ARG A 31 4.93 6.56 19.14
CA ARG A 31 5.70 7.17 20.25
C ARG A 31 7.17 7.43 19.92
N SER A 32 7.64 7.07 18.73
CA SER A 32 9.04 7.28 18.34
C SER A 32 9.38 8.78 18.32
N PRO A 33 10.54 9.20 18.86
CA PRO A 33 10.90 10.61 18.96
C PRO A 33 10.89 11.36 17.62
N ASP A 34 11.32 10.71 16.53
CA ASP A 34 11.31 11.32 15.19
C ASP A 34 9.89 11.59 14.68
N ILE A 35 8.99 10.62 14.85
CA ILE A 35 7.58 10.73 14.46
C ILE A 35 6.89 11.84 15.26
N GLN A 36 7.05 11.83 16.59
CA GLN A 36 6.49 12.86 17.46
C GLN A 36 7.00 14.26 17.12
N ARG A 37 8.31 14.41 16.88
CA ARG A 37 8.90 15.70 16.48
C ARG A 37 8.37 16.21 15.13
N ASN A 38 8.06 15.33 14.19
CA ASN A 38 7.51 15.74 12.89
C ASN A 38 6.04 16.16 13.03
N ILE A 39 5.25 15.41 13.80
CA ILE A 39 3.84 15.71 14.05
C ILE A 39 3.68 17.01 14.82
N GLU A 40 4.45 17.19 15.89
CA GLU A 40 4.40 18.42 16.69
C GLU A 40 4.74 19.64 15.83
N TYR A 41 5.83 19.55 15.07
CA TYR A 41 6.23 20.61 14.16
C TYR A 41 5.15 20.89 13.11
N PHE A 42 4.51 19.86 12.56
CA PHE A 42 3.42 20.03 11.60
C PHE A 42 2.23 20.76 12.22
N ARG A 43 1.77 20.33 13.40
CA ARG A 43 0.65 20.95 14.13
C ARG A 43 0.93 22.41 14.46
N GLU A 44 2.12 22.73 14.94
CA GLU A 44 2.50 24.09 15.33
C GLU A 44 2.65 25.06 14.15
N ASN A 45 3.04 24.57 12.97
CA ASN A 45 3.52 25.43 11.89
C ASN A 45 2.63 25.43 10.63
N ILE A 46 1.81 24.40 10.39
CA ILE A 46 1.05 24.30 9.14
C ILE A 46 0.02 25.42 8.96
N GLU A 47 -0.57 25.93 10.05
CA GLU A 47 -1.53 27.05 10.01
C GLU A 47 -0.88 28.37 9.55
N ASN A 48 0.44 28.50 9.71
CA ASN A 48 1.20 29.68 9.29
C ASN A 48 1.59 29.63 7.80
N VAL A 49 1.34 28.52 7.12
CA VAL A 49 1.69 28.32 5.71
C VAL A 49 0.57 28.82 4.81
N THR A 50 0.80 29.97 4.18
CA THR A 50 -0.17 30.64 3.33
C THR A 50 0.05 30.39 1.84
N THR A 51 1.27 29.99 1.44
CA THR A 51 1.61 29.75 0.03
C THR A 51 2.18 28.36 -0.24
N ILE A 52 2.01 27.87 -1.47
CA ILE A 52 2.61 26.61 -1.94
C ILE A 52 4.14 26.63 -1.77
N LYS A 53 4.77 27.80 -1.99
CA LYS A 53 6.22 27.95 -1.87
C LYS A 53 6.70 27.77 -0.43
N GLU A 54 5.94 28.22 0.56
CA GLU A 54 6.22 28.01 1.98
C GLU A 54 6.11 26.52 2.34
N LEU A 55 5.03 25.84 1.93
CA LEU A 55 4.87 24.40 2.19
C LEU A 55 6.01 23.58 1.59
N VAL A 56 6.30 23.80 0.30
CA VAL A 56 7.31 23.03 -0.43
C VAL A 56 8.74 23.41 0.01
N GLY A 57 8.91 24.63 0.53
CA GLY A 57 10.17 25.13 1.08
C GLY A 57 10.51 24.55 2.46
N ASP A 58 9.51 24.20 3.26
CA ASP A 58 9.70 23.57 4.56
C ASP A 58 9.71 22.04 4.44
N ARG A 59 10.92 21.46 4.48
CA ARG A 59 11.10 20.01 4.37
C ARG A 59 10.39 19.21 5.47
N ARG A 60 10.26 19.76 6.69
CA ARG A 60 9.64 19.03 7.82
C ARG A 60 8.12 18.99 7.66
N LEU A 61 7.51 20.10 7.25
CA LEU A 61 6.09 20.11 6.87
C LEU A 61 5.84 19.18 5.69
N LEU A 62 6.70 19.26 4.66
CA LEU A 62 6.58 18.44 3.47
C LEU A 62 6.72 16.94 3.77
N THR A 63 7.51 16.56 4.78
CA THR A 63 7.65 15.16 5.22
C THR A 63 6.32 14.59 5.69
N VAL A 64 5.60 15.33 6.54
CA VAL A 64 4.29 14.90 7.03
C VAL A 64 3.24 14.98 5.92
N ALA A 65 3.23 16.10 5.18
CA ALA A 65 2.26 16.35 4.12
C ALA A 65 2.36 15.31 2.99
N LEU A 66 3.55 14.95 2.51
CA LEU A 66 3.71 13.90 1.49
C LEU A 66 3.54 12.50 2.06
N GLY A 67 4.05 12.25 3.27
CA GLY A 67 3.96 10.95 3.92
C GLY A 67 2.50 10.53 4.16
N ALA A 68 1.62 11.48 4.49
CA ALA A 68 0.17 11.28 4.63
C ALA A 68 -0.54 10.80 3.35
N PHE A 69 0.11 10.85 2.19
CA PHE A 69 -0.44 10.36 0.93
C PHE A 69 0.46 9.29 0.28
N GLY A 70 1.46 8.79 1.02
CA GLY A 70 2.42 7.79 0.54
C GLY A 70 3.23 8.29 -0.65
N LEU A 71 3.65 9.56 -0.57
CA LEU A 71 4.46 10.29 -1.54
C LEU A 71 5.83 10.66 -0.96
N SER A 72 6.30 9.94 0.07
CA SER A 72 7.57 10.18 0.76
C SER A 72 8.78 10.26 -0.20
N ASP A 73 8.77 9.47 -1.28
CA ASP A 73 9.81 9.46 -2.33
C ASP A 73 9.88 10.76 -3.14
N GLU A 74 8.84 11.59 -3.10
CA GLU A 74 8.74 12.85 -3.82
C GLU A 74 9.34 14.04 -3.05
N ILE A 75 9.82 13.82 -1.82
CA ILE A 75 10.34 14.87 -0.93
C ILE A 75 11.51 15.67 -1.54
N ASN A 76 12.28 15.07 -2.44
CA ASN A 76 13.40 15.73 -3.13
C ASN A 76 12.99 16.37 -4.47
N LYS A 77 11.73 16.23 -4.89
CA LYS A 77 11.22 16.73 -6.17
C LYS A 77 10.33 17.96 -5.98
N GLN A 78 10.85 18.97 -5.27
CA GLN A 78 10.11 20.18 -4.90
C GLN A 78 9.39 20.86 -6.08
N GLY A 79 10.03 20.97 -7.25
CA GLY A 79 9.39 21.56 -8.43
C GLY A 79 8.20 20.75 -8.95
N PHE A 80 8.26 19.42 -8.83
CA PHE A 80 7.17 18.52 -9.19
C PHE A 80 6.01 18.61 -8.19
N VAL A 81 6.31 18.60 -6.89
CA VAL A 81 5.30 18.75 -5.83
C VAL A 81 4.60 20.11 -5.92
N ARG A 82 5.37 21.18 -6.15
CA ARG A 82 4.83 22.52 -6.43
C ARG A 82 3.87 22.48 -7.60
N LYS A 83 4.26 21.86 -8.72
CA LYS A 83 3.41 21.77 -9.92
C LYS A 83 2.10 21.02 -9.67
N ILE A 84 2.13 19.95 -8.85
CA ILE A 84 0.91 19.23 -8.44
C ILE A 84 -0.05 20.15 -7.69
N LEU A 85 0.47 20.94 -6.73
CA LEU A 85 -0.35 21.86 -5.93
C LEU A 85 -0.81 23.09 -6.73
N GLU A 86 0.01 23.61 -7.65
CA GLU A 86 -0.29 24.79 -8.47
C GLU A 86 -1.34 24.50 -9.54
N GLU A 87 -1.24 23.36 -10.24
CA GLU A 87 -2.22 23.01 -11.27
C GLU A 87 -3.54 22.52 -10.68
N GLY A 88 -3.51 22.03 -9.44
CA GLY A 88 -4.67 21.63 -8.66
C GLY A 88 -5.63 20.68 -9.42
N LEU A 89 -6.92 20.80 -9.09
CA LEU A 89 -8.04 20.08 -9.72
C LEU A 89 -8.86 20.94 -10.70
N PHE A 90 -8.55 22.23 -10.82
CA PHE A 90 -9.44 23.22 -11.44
C PHE A 90 -9.42 23.22 -12.98
N ASP A 91 -8.56 22.40 -13.58
CA ASP A 91 -8.58 22.12 -15.01
C ASP A 91 -8.82 20.61 -15.21
N GLU A 92 -9.81 20.22 -16.03
CA GLU A 92 -9.99 18.84 -16.49
C GLU A 92 -8.71 18.29 -17.16
N ARG A 93 -7.82 19.18 -17.59
CA ARG A 93 -6.50 18.89 -18.15
C ARG A 93 -5.35 19.03 -17.16
N SER A 94 -5.58 19.18 -15.85
CA SER A 94 -4.51 19.39 -14.87
C SER A 94 -3.53 18.22 -14.85
N PHE A 95 -2.26 18.51 -14.54
CA PHE A 95 -1.18 17.53 -14.49
C PHE A 95 -1.48 16.38 -13.53
N ALA A 96 -2.15 16.64 -12.39
CA ALA A 96 -2.57 15.58 -11.46
C ALA A 96 -3.57 14.60 -12.11
N ASN A 97 -4.56 15.11 -12.86
CA ASN A 97 -5.53 14.30 -13.60
C ASN A 97 -4.86 13.50 -14.73
N ARG A 98 -3.91 14.13 -15.45
CA ARG A 98 -3.12 13.46 -16.51
C ARG A 98 -2.21 12.36 -15.98
N LEU A 99 -1.71 12.48 -14.76
CA LEU A 99 -0.85 11.48 -14.13
C LEU A 99 -1.61 10.22 -13.73
N SER A 100 -2.96 10.23 -13.76
CA SER A 100 -3.83 9.08 -13.43
C SER A 100 -3.48 8.42 -12.09
N ASN A 101 -2.86 9.18 -11.18
CA ASN A 101 -2.42 8.69 -9.88
C ASN A 101 -3.25 9.37 -8.79
N SER A 102 -4.16 8.61 -8.20
CA SER A 102 -5.09 9.06 -7.18
C SER A 102 -4.39 9.68 -5.95
N LYS A 103 -3.14 9.30 -5.66
CA LYS A 103 -2.38 9.88 -4.54
C LYS A 103 -2.06 11.35 -4.73
N TYR A 104 -1.71 11.77 -5.96
CA TYR A 104 -1.42 13.18 -6.25
C TYR A 104 -2.68 14.03 -6.21
N ILE A 105 -3.80 13.47 -6.68
CA ILE A 105 -5.12 14.10 -6.61
C ILE A 105 -5.51 14.31 -5.14
N ALA A 106 -5.47 13.25 -4.33
CA ALA A 106 -5.80 13.32 -2.90
C ALA A 106 -4.88 14.29 -2.13
N PHE A 107 -3.60 14.35 -2.48
CA PHE A 107 -2.67 15.31 -1.90
C PHE A 107 -3.05 16.75 -2.26
N ALA A 108 -3.35 17.03 -3.54
CA ALA A 108 -3.78 18.37 -3.96
C ALA A 108 -5.14 18.77 -3.34
N GLU A 109 -6.05 17.81 -3.14
CA GLU A 109 -7.34 18.01 -2.45
C GLU A 109 -7.18 18.39 -0.98
N ALA A 110 -6.18 17.80 -0.30
CA ALA A 110 -5.95 18.03 1.12
C ALA A 110 -5.23 19.36 1.41
N PHE A 111 -4.50 19.90 0.44
CA PHE A 111 -3.78 21.17 0.55
C PHE A 111 -4.26 22.19 -0.51
N PRO A 112 -5.54 22.61 -0.48
CA PRO A 112 -6.07 23.55 -1.45
C PRO A 112 -5.57 24.97 -1.15
N PHE A 113 -4.49 25.38 -1.81
CA PHE A 113 -4.03 26.77 -1.80
C PHE A 113 -4.91 27.61 -2.74
N LYS A 114 -5.72 28.51 -2.18
CA LYS A 114 -6.53 29.48 -2.93
C LYS A 114 -5.84 30.85 -2.93
N ASP A 115 -6.41 31.82 -3.64
CA ASP A 115 -5.91 33.20 -3.66
C ASP A 115 -5.78 33.83 -2.26
N SER A 116 -6.64 33.42 -1.32
CA SER A 116 -6.61 33.85 0.08
C SER A 116 -5.54 33.14 0.93
N GLY A 117 -4.92 32.08 0.42
CA GLY A 117 -4.01 31.18 1.15
C GLY A 117 -4.66 29.84 1.54
N PHE A 118 -3.95 29.05 2.34
CA PHE A 118 -4.40 27.79 2.91
C PHE A 118 -4.68 27.96 4.42
N PHE A 119 -5.87 27.57 4.86
CA PHE A 119 -6.30 27.67 6.25
C PHE A 119 -6.94 26.34 6.68
N PRO A 120 -6.13 25.36 7.11
CA PRO A 120 -6.65 24.07 7.54
C PRO A 120 -7.43 24.21 8.85
N THR A 121 -8.48 23.41 9.02
CA THR A 121 -9.12 23.23 10.33
C THR A 121 -8.32 22.24 11.17
N SER A 122 -8.51 22.24 12.50
CA SER A 122 -7.92 21.23 13.38
C SER A 122 -8.22 19.80 12.90
N GLU A 123 -9.46 19.55 12.45
CA GLU A 123 -9.88 18.25 11.88
C GLU A 123 -9.06 17.89 10.63
N THR A 124 -8.80 18.85 9.75
CA THR A 124 -7.95 18.63 8.56
C THR A 124 -6.52 18.28 8.96
N ILE A 125 -5.97 18.94 9.98
CA ILE A 125 -4.63 18.69 10.50
C ILE A 125 -4.56 17.29 11.12
N ASP A 126 -5.55 16.93 11.95
CA ASP A 126 -5.66 15.62 12.58
C ASP A 126 -5.75 14.50 11.52
N ASP A 127 -6.59 14.67 10.49
CA ASP A 127 -6.71 13.73 9.38
C ASP A 127 -5.38 13.50 8.65
N VAL A 128 -4.61 14.55 8.40
CA VAL A 128 -3.29 14.45 7.76
C VAL A 128 -2.30 13.73 8.68
N VAL A 129 -2.32 14.04 9.97
CA VAL A 129 -1.45 13.40 10.97
C VAL A 129 -1.77 11.91 11.10
N ASP A 130 -3.04 11.53 11.15
CA ASP A 130 -3.47 10.14 11.27
C ASP A 130 -3.11 9.32 10.03
N LYS A 131 -3.27 9.91 8.84
CA LYS A 131 -2.81 9.32 7.58
C LYS A 131 -1.29 9.17 7.57
N TYR A 132 -0.54 10.18 8.00
CA TYR A 132 0.92 10.13 8.10
C TYR A 132 1.37 8.98 9.01
N LEU A 133 0.81 8.88 10.21
CA LEU A 133 1.10 7.80 11.16
C LEU A 133 0.84 6.42 10.56
N THR A 134 -0.31 6.26 9.91
CA THR A 134 -0.72 4.98 9.31
C THR A 134 0.20 4.60 8.14
N ILE A 135 0.44 5.52 7.22
CA ILE A 135 1.21 5.23 6.00
C ILE A 135 2.70 5.08 6.32
N SER A 136 3.26 5.90 7.20
CA SER A 136 4.67 5.75 7.60
C SER A 136 4.90 4.47 8.38
N PHE A 137 3.94 4.00 9.17
CA PHE A 137 4.00 2.67 9.77
C PHE A 137 4.01 1.57 8.70
N GLU A 138 3.09 1.61 7.73
CA GLU A 138 3.06 0.67 6.61
C GLU A 138 4.35 0.71 5.75
N GLU A 139 4.93 1.89 5.56
CA GLU A 139 6.22 2.07 4.89
C GLU A 139 7.32 1.35 5.65
N SER A 140 7.41 1.54 6.97
CA SER A 140 8.38 0.82 7.82
C SER A 140 8.19 -0.70 7.76
N VAL A 141 6.94 -1.18 7.71
CA VAL A 141 6.62 -2.59 7.52
C VAL A 141 7.13 -3.08 6.15
N GLY A 142 7.01 -2.26 5.11
CA GLY A 142 7.49 -2.58 3.77
C GLY A 142 9.00 -2.62 3.62
N GLU A 143 9.74 -1.89 4.47
CA GLU A 143 11.20 -2.01 4.55
C GLU A 143 11.65 -3.39 5.04
N VAL A 144 10.80 -4.05 5.85
CA VAL A 144 11.03 -5.42 6.33
C VAL A 144 10.46 -6.45 5.36
N ASP A 145 9.19 -6.30 4.97
CA ASP A 145 8.51 -7.20 4.04
C ASP A 145 7.44 -6.43 3.23
N ASN A 146 7.72 -6.21 1.94
CA ASN A 146 6.82 -5.49 1.06
C ASN A 146 5.46 -6.21 0.85
N THR A 147 5.42 -7.54 0.97
CA THR A 147 4.15 -8.30 0.90
C THR A 147 3.25 -7.92 2.08
N MET A 148 3.82 -7.71 3.26
CA MET A 148 3.07 -7.25 4.44
C MET A 148 2.56 -5.82 4.28
N ARG A 149 3.37 -4.92 3.69
CA ARG A 149 2.93 -3.55 3.37
C ARG A 149 1.75 -3.55 2.41
N LEU A 150 1.82 -4.35 1.34
CA LEU A 150 0.71 -4.47 0.38
C LEU A 150 -0.56 -5.00 1.03
N ALA A 151 -0.45 -5.97 1.95
CA ALA A 151 -1.58 -6.50 2.68
C ALA A 151 -2.23 -5.47 3.63
N LEU A 152 -1.42 -4.70 4.39
CA LEU A 152 -1.92 -3.62 5.25
C LEU A 152 -2.63 -2.54 4.42
N ASN A 153 -1.98 -2.10 3.34
CA ASN A 153 -2.54 -1.12 2.42
C ASN A 153 -3.88 -1.57 1.83
N PHE A 154 -3.96 -2.82 1.37
CA PHE A 154 -5.19 -3.42 0.84
C PHE A 154 -6.29 -3.45 1.90
N LYS A 155 -5.97 -3.90 3.13
CA LYS A 155 -6.93 -3.96 4.25
C LYS A 155 -7.57 -2.59 4.52
N ARG A 156 -6.75 -1.53 4.53
CA ARG A 156 -7.21 -0.16 4.74
C ARG A 156 -8.00 0.38 3.55
N GLU A 157 -7.40 0.38 2.36
CA GLU A 157 -7.99 1.04 1.19
C GLU A 157 -9.25 0.33 0.68
N MET A 158 -9.28 -0.99 0.70
CA MET A 158 -10.47 -1.73 0.26
C MET A 158 -11.65 -1.52 1.19
N LYS A 159 -11.42 -1.45 2.51
CA LYS A 159 -12.47 -1.10 3.47
C LYS A 159 -13.02 0.30 3.18
N LEU A 160 -12.14 1.30 3.02
CA LEU A 160 -12.54 2.67 2.69
C LEU A 160 -13.32 2.77 1.37
N LEU A 161 -12.94 1.98 0.36
CA LEU A 161 -13.65 1.94 -0.92
C LEU A 161 -15.01 1.24 -0.80
N ALA A 162 -15.09 0.14 -0.03
CA ALA A 162 -16.32 -0.63 0.15
C ALA A 162 -17.36 0.12 0.97
N ASP A 163 -16.92 0.96 1.93
CA ASP A 163 -17.80 1.78 2.77
C ASP A 163 -18.38 3.00 2.01
N GLN A 164 -17.87 3.31 0.81
CA GLN A 164 -18.42 4.38 -0.05
C GLN A 164 -19.62 3.88 -0.87
N ASP A 165 -20.58 4.76 -1.12
CA ASP A 165 -21.70 4.46 -2.02
C ASP A 165 -21.32 4.66 -3.49
N LEU A 166 -20.57 3.68 -4.01
CA LEU A 166 -20.12 3.64 -5.40
C LEU A 166 -20.96 2.66 -6.21
N SER A 167 -21.12 2.96 -7.51
CA SER A 167 -21.58 1.96 -8.47
C SER A 167 -20.56 0.82 -8.54
N ARG A 168 -21.03 -0.37 -8.93
CA ARG A 168 -20.20 -1.58 -9.05
C ARG A 168 -18.93 -1.31 -9.87
N ASP A 169 -19.11 -0.73 -11.06
CA ASP A 169 -18.01 -0.55 -12.02
C ASP A 169 -17.04 0.54 -11.56
N THR A 170 -17.55 1.66 -11.03
CA THR A 170 -16.69 2.72 -10.45
C THR A 170 -15.84 2.19 -9.29
N GLY A 171 -16.41 1.36 -8.43
CA GLY A 171 -15.67 0.72 -7.34
C GLY A 171 -14.51 -0.13 -7.84
N TRP A 172 -14.77 -0.98 -8.85
CA TRP A 172 -13.72 -1.81 -9.46
C TRP A 172 -12.68 -1.00 -10.23
N PHE A 173 -13.07 0.04 -10.96
CA PHE A 173 -12.10 0.90 -11.64
C PHE A 173 -11.18 1.62 -10.64
N ARG A 174 -11.70 2.06 -9.50
CA ARG A 174 -10.87 2.64 -8.42
C ARG A 174 -9.91 1.61 -7.84
N ALA A 175 -10.38 0.40 -7.54
CA ALA A 175 -9.53 -0.68 -7.05
C ALA A 175 -8.43 -1.06 -8.07
N MET A 176 -8.78 -1.17 -9.35
CA MET A 176 -7.83 -1.44 -10.44
C MET A 176 -6.90 -0.26 -10.73
N GLY A 177 -7.28 0.98 -10.40
CA GLY A 177 -6.43 2.16 -10.55
C GLY A 177 -5.32 2.23 -9.51
N SER A 178 -5.52 1.66 -8.32
CA SER A 178 -4.52 1.59 -7.26
C SER A 178 -3.55 0.44 -7.51
N LYS A 179 -2.27 0.74 -7.78
CA LYS A 179 -1.24 -0.29 -8.04
C LYS A 179 -1.11 -1.30 -6.88
N PRO A 180 -1.07 -0.88 -5.60
CA PRO A 180 -1.02 -1.82 -4.48
C PRO A 180 -2.25 -2.74 -4.40
N ILE A 181 -3.46 -2.18 -4.53
CA ILE A 181 -4.70 -2.97 -4.49
C ILE A 181 -4.74 -3.96 -5.64
N ARG A 182 -4.43 -3.50 -6.85
CA ARG A 182 -4.35 -4.33 -8.05
C ARG A 182 -3.39 -5.50 -7.86
N ALA A 183 -2.19 -5.26 -7.31
CA ALA A 183 -1.22 -6.33 -7.08
C ALA A 183 -1.79 -7.43 -6.16
N VAL A 184 -2.48 -7.04 -5.07
CA VAL A 184 -3.11 -8.00 -4.16
C VAL A 184 -4.26 -8.75 -4.83
N LEU A 185 -5.13 -8.06 -5.58
CA LEU A 185 -6.27 -8.68 -6.29
C LEU A 185 -5.81 -9.64 -7.38
N GLU A 186 -4.89 -9.21 -8.25
CA GLU A 186 -4.38 -10.04 -9.35
C GLU A 186 -3.75 -11.33 -8.80
N ALA A 187 -2.93 -11.22 -7.75
CA ALA A 187 -2.36 -12.38 -7.09
C ALA A 187 -3.44 -13.25 -6.42
N ALA A 188 -4.35 -12.67 -5.62
CA ALA A 188 -5.43 -13.41 -4.94
C ALA A 188 -6.35 -14.16 -5.93
N PHE A 189 -6.54 -13.60 -7.13
CA PHE A 189 -7.32 -14.18 -8.22
C PHE A 189 -6.52 -15.09 -9.16
N ASN A 190 -5.21 -15.25 -8.91
CA ASN A 190 -4.30 -16.02 -9.74
C ASN A 190 -4.30 -15.55 -11.21
N LEU A 191 -4.28 -14.23 -11.40
CA LEU A 191 -4.18 -13.60 -12.71
C LEU A 191 -2.70 -13.40 -13.06
N PRO A 192 -2.30 -13.68 -14.30
CA PRO A 192 -0.92 -13.48 -14.76
C PRO A 192 -0.60 -11.99 -14.94
N ALA A 193 0.67 -11.62 -14.93
CA ALA A 193 1.10 -10.24 -15.16
C ALA A 193 0.67 -9.66 -16.53
N SER A 194 0.42 -10.51 -17.54
CA SER A 194 -0.12 -10.09 -18.83
C SER A 194 -1.58 -9.63 -18.76
N PHE A 195 -2.28 -9.89 -17.65
CA PHE A 195 -3.66 -9.45 -17.44
C PHE A 195 -3.80 -7.94 -17.55
N SER A 196 -2.83 -7.16 -17.09
CA SER A 196 -2.88 -5.70 -17.19
C SER A 196 -2.75 -5.18 -18.63
N GLN A 197 -2.44 -6.04 -19.60
CA GLN A 197 -2.23 -5.68 -21.01
C GLN A 197 -3.50 -5.82 -21.85
N ILE A 198 -4.54 -6.50 -21.35
CA ILE A 198 -5.80 -6.65 -22.08
C ILE A 198 -6.68 -5.40 -21.93
N ASP A 199 -7.77 -5.34 -22.69
CA ASP A 199 -8.72 -4.23 -22.63
C ASP A 199 -9.30 -4.03 -21.22
N LEU A 200 -9.50 -2.76 -20.82
CA LEU A 200 -9.92 -2.40 -19.46
C LEU A 200 -11.32 -2.96 -19.12
N ASP A 201 -12.23 -3.05 -20.09
CA ASP A 201 -13.56 -3.62 -19.86
C ASP A 201 -13.47 -5.14 -19.67
N GLN A 202 -12.56 -5.81 -20.38
CA GLN A 202 -12.28 -7.23 -20.17
C GLN A 202 -11.62 -7.49 -18.80
N GLN A 203 -10.73 -6.57 -18.36
CA GLN A 203 -10.17 -6.62 -17.02
C GLN A 203 -11.28 -6.51 -15.97
N LEU A 204 -12.20 -5.56 -16.12
CA LEU A 204 -13.34 -5.38 -15.23
C LEU A 204 -14.21 -6.65 -15.14
N VAL A 205 -14.63 -7.21 -16.28
CA VAL A 205 -15.45 -8.43 -16.32
C VAL A 205 -14.75 -9.58 -15.58
N THR A 206 -13.46 -9.78 -15.84
CA THR A 206 -12.69 -10.84 -15.20
C THR A 206 -12.59 -10.63 -13.68
N MET A 207 -12.32 -9.40 -13.23
CA MET A 207 -12.25 -9.05 -11.80
C MET A 207 -13.58 -9.31 -11.09
N VAL A 208 -14.69 -8.89 -11.71
CA VAL A 208 -16.04 -9.11 -11.19
C VAL A 208 -16.35 -10.60 -11.08
N ASP A 209 -16.05 -11.39 -12.10
CA ASP A 209 -16.32 -12.83 -12.09
C ASP A 209 -15.47 -13.57 -11.05
N LYS A 210 -14.21 -13.17 -10.88
CA LYS A 210 -13.33 -13.71 -9.84
C LYS A 210 -13.81 -13.35 -8.43
N ALA A 211 -14.28 -12.12 -8.24
CA ALA A 211 -14.87 -11.70 -6.98
C ALA A 211 -16.16 -12.49 -6.65
N LYS A 212 -17.04 -12.71 -7.63
CA LYS A 212 -18.21 -13.58 -7.45
C LYS A 212 -17.78 -15.00 -7.06
N GLN A 213 -16.81 -15.55 -7.77
CA GLN A 213 -16.32 -16.91 -7.56
C GLN A 213 -15.72 -17.12 -6.17
N TYR A 214 -14.91 -16.17 -5.68
CA TYR A 214 -14.15 -16.35 -4.45
C TYR A 214 -14.79 -15.71 -3.22
N PHE A 215 -15.51 -14.59 -3.40
CA PHE A 215 -16.03 -13.80 -2.30
C PHE A 215 -17.57 -13.77 -2.26
N GLY A 216 -18.25 -14.24 -3.31
CA GLY A 216 -19.71 -14.40 -3.34
C GLY A 216 -20.47 -13.14 -3.74
N GLY A 217 -19.80 -12.11 -4.26
CA GLY A 217 -20.45 -10.90 -4.76
C GLY A 217 -19.67 -10.23 -5.89
N ASP A 218 -20.36 -9.36 -6.61
CA ASP A 218 -19.88 -8.77 -7.86
C ASP A 218 -19.39 -7.33 -7.71
N SER A 219 -19.56 -6.76 -6.52
CA SER A 219 -19.17 -5.40 -6.17
C SER A 219 -18.10 -5.42 -5.09
N ILE A 220 -17.27 -4.37 -5.05
CA ILE A 220 -16.30 -4.16 -3.98
C ILE A 220 -16.94 -4.09 -2.58
N LYS A 221 -18.27 -3.90 -2.48
CA LYS A 221 -19.02 -3.96 -1.22
C LYS A 221 -18.87 -5.30 -0.49
N VAL A 222 -18.44 -6.38 -1.17
CA VAL A 222 -18.07 -7.64 -0.48
C VAL A 222 -16.94 -7.43 0.53
N PHE A 223 -16.08 -6.44 0.34
CA PHE A 223 -14.97 -6.12 1.23
C PHE A 223 -15.36 -5.20 2.40
N SER A 224 -16.64 -4.85 2.56
CA SER A 224 -17.12 -4.32 3.85
C SER A 224 -17.09 -5.40 4.95
N ASP A 225 -17.11 -6.68 4.54
CA ASP A 225 -16.88 -7.82 5.42
C ASP A 225 -15.37 -8.06 5.60
N VAL A 226 -14.90 -7.95 6.85
CA VAL A 226 -13.50 -8.11 7.22
C VAL A 226 -13.00 -9.53 6.89
N ASP A 227 -13.87 -10.55 6.96
CA ASP A 227 -13.49 -11.92 6.63
C ASP A 227 -13.15 -12.07 5.14
N LYS A 228 -13.80 -11.29 4.26
CA LYS A 228 -13.50 -11.27 2.82
C LYS A 228 -12.20 -10.55 2.50
N ILE A 229 -11.88 -9.49 3.24
CA ILE A 229 -10.56 -8.86 3.18
C ILE A 229 -9.48 -9.87 3.59
N ASP A 230 -9.66 -10.54 4.73
CA ASP A 230 -8.70 -11.51 5.24
C ASP A 230 -8.54 -12.72 4.31
N GLU A 231 -9.62 -13.17 3.68
CA GLU A 231 -9.57 -14.22 2.65
C GLU A 231 -8.74 -13.77 1.44
N ALA A 232 -8.94 -12.55 0.94
CA ALA A 232 -8.17 -12.00 -0.18
C ALA A 232 -6.68 -11.91 0.17
N ILE A 233 -6.35 -11.38 1.34
CA ILE A 233 -4.96 -11.28 1.81
C ILE A 233 -4.35 -12.66 1.98
N ARG A 234 -5.07 -13.63 2.55
CA ARG A 234 -4.58 -15.01 2.67
C ARG A 234 -4.25 -15.61 1.31
N ARG A 235 -5.12 -15.43 0.31
CA ARG A 235 -4.89 -15.91 -1.06
C ARG A 235 -3.67 -15.23 -1.68
N PHE A 236 -3.53 -13.92 -1.51
CA PHE A 236 -2.36 -13.16 -1.95
C PHE A 236 -1.07 -13.68 -1.32
N GLN A 237 -1.01 -13.82 0.00
CA GLN A 237 0.16 -14.32 0.74
C GLN A 237 0.57 -15.72 0.26
N LEU A 238 -0.39 -16.63 0.08
CA LEU A 238 -0.12 -17.97 -0.44
C LEU A 238 0.44 -17.94 -1.87
N ARG A 239 -0.06 -17.03 -2.71
CA ARG A 239 0.38 -16.90 -4.10
C ARG A 239 1.80 -16.34 -4.19
N GLU A 240 2.11 -15.34 -3.37
CA GLU A 240 3.48 -14.83 -3.25
C GLU A 240 4.43 -15.88 -2.68
N GLN A 241 4.02 -16.66 -1.68
CA GLN A 241 4.83 -17.80 -1.18
C GLN A 241 5.10 -18.85 -2.26
N ILE A 242 4.10 -19.20 -3.09
CA ILE A 242 4.31 -20.15 -4.19
C ILE A 242 5.29 -19.58 -5.22
N LYS A 243 5.15 -18.30 -5.57
CA LYS A 243 6.00 -17.62 -6.55
C LYS A 243 7.44 -17.47 -6.08
N ASN A 244 7.64 -17.13 -4.81
CA ASN A 244 8.96 -16.92 -4.22
C ASN A 244 9.61 -18.25 -3.75
N GLY A 245 8.85 -19.34 -3.75
CA GLY A 245 9.29 -20.65 -3.27
C GLY A 245 9.13 -20.79 -1.75
N PRO A 246 9.21 -22.02 -1.22
CA PRO A 246 9.11 -22.25 0.22
C PRO A 246 10.29 -21.60 0.96
N ASP A 247 10.05 -21.05 2.14
CA ASP A 247 11.14 -20.56 3.01
C ASP A 247 11.98 -21.73 3.54
N LEU A 248 13.26 -21.48 3.80
CA LEU A 248 14.22 -22.47 4.36
C LEU A 248 13.74 -23.11 5.67
N THR A 249 12.86 -22.44 6.41
CA THR A 249 12.31 -22.88 7.70
C THR A 249 11.03 -23.70 7.56
N THR A 250 10.53 -23.92 6.34
CA THR A 250 9.32 -24.71 6.09
C THR A 250 9.56 -26.17 6.47
N PRO A 251 8.73 -26.79 7.34
CA PRO A 251 8.80 -28.23 7.59
C PRO A 251 8.64 -29.02 6.29
N GLY A 252 9.61 -29.90 5.99
CA GLY A 252 9.63 -30.61 4.71
C GLY A 252 10.13 -29.78 3.54
N TYR A 253 10.80 -28.64 3.77
CA TYR A 253 11.46 -27.83 2.72
C TYR A 253 12.29 -28.68 1.76
N ALA A 254 13.13 -29.58 2.30
CA ALA A 254 13.93 -30.49 1.48
C ALA A 254 13.07 -31.37 0.56
N ALA A 255 11.94 -31.89 1.06
CA ALA A 255 11.01 -32.68 0.26
C ALA A 255 10.27 -31.82 -0.78
N LEU A 256 9.84 -30.60 -0.43
CA LEU A 256 9.21 -29.66 -1.37
C LEU A 256 10.17 -29.22 -2.49
N VAL A 257 11.44 -28.95 -2.17
CA VAL A 257 12.47 -28.61 -3.16
C VAL A 257 12.71 -29.77 -4.11
N LEU A 258 12.77 -31.01 -3.59
CA LEU A 258 12.91 -32.21 -4.43
C LEU A 258 11.67 -32.46 -5.30
N LEU A 259 10.46 -32.19 -4.79
CA LEU A 259 9.20 -32.37 -5.51
C LEU A 259 8.97 -31.28 -6.56
N GLY A 260 9.31 -30.03 -6.24
CA GLY A 260 9.22 -28.87 -7.14
C GLY A 260 10.37 -28.76 -8.15
N GLY A 261 11.47 -29.48 -7.93
CA GLY A 261 12.65 -29.51 -8.78
C GLY A 261 12.53 -30.32 -10.08
N THR A 262 11.37 -30.90 -10.39
CA THR A 262 11.17 -31.65 -11.64
C THR A 262 10.93 -30.77 -12.88
N GLY A 263 10.82 -29.44 -12.71
CA GLY A 263 10.37 -28.54 -13.77
C GLY A 263 11.41 -27.62 -14.43
N ASN A 264 12.58 -27.33 -13.84
CA ASN A 264 13.55 -26.43 -14.49
C ASN A 264 14.97 -26.54 -13.92
N SER A 265 15.89 -27.03 -14.77
CA SER A 265 17.34 -26.78 -14.81
C SER A 265 18.14 -26.91 -13.50
N PHE A 266 18.98 -27.95 -13.46
CA PHE A 266 20.05 -28.13 -12.46
C PHE A 266 21.05 -26.96 -12.49
N GLY A 267 20.80 -25.93 -11.68
CA GLY A 267 21.81 -24.94 -11.27
C GLY A 267 22.62 -25.43 -10.06
N ALA A 268 23.76 -24.79 -9.80
CA ALA A 268 24.77 -25.17 -8.80
C ALA A 268 24.25 -25.46 -7.37
N ALA A 269 23.05 -24.99 -7.02
CA ALA A 269 22.39 -25.28 -5.74
C ALA A 269 21.98 -26.77 -5.57
N GLY A 270 21.67 -27.48 -6.67
CA GLY A 270 21.31 -28.90 -6.61
C GLY A 270 22.46 -29.83 -6.22
N ILE A 271 23.70 -29.44 -6.56
CA ILE A 271 24.91 -30.22 -6.27
C ILE A 271 25.29 -30.10 -4.79
N PHE A 272 25.08 -28.93 -4.18
CA PHE A 272 25.35 -28.73 -2.74
C PHE A 272 24.44 -29.60 -1.85
N ASN A 273 23.17 -29.78 -2.20
CA ASN A 273 22.26 -30.64 -1.44
C ASN A 273 22.57 -32.14 -1.60
N LEU A 274 23.07 -32.58 -2.75
CA LEU A 274 23.53 -33.95 -2.96
C LEU A 274 24.81 -34.27 -2.16
N LEU A 275 25.72 -33.30 -2.02
CA LEU A 275 26.94 -33.45 -1.23
C LEU A 275 26.66 -33.45 0.29
N MET A 276 25.65 -32.71 0.75
CA MET A 276 25.28 -32.67 2.18
C MET A 276 24.34 -33.79 2.62
N SER A 277 23.69 -34.49 1.68
CA SER A 277 22.84 -35.66 1.97
C SER A 277 23.66 -36.93 2.25
N ASN A 278 24.99 -36.91 2.08
CA ASN A 278 25.83 -38.09 2.17
C ASN A 278 26.81 -38.09 3.36
N ASN A 279 26.48 -37.36 4.43
CA ASN A 279 27.13 -37.46 5.74
C ASN A 279 26.09 -37.53 6.86
#